data_AF-A0A0G3CEX4-F1
#
_entry.id   AF-A0A0G3CEX4-F1
#
_cell.length_a   1.000
_cell.length_b   1.000
_cell.length_c   1.000
_cell.angle_alpha   90.00
_cell.angle_beta   90.00
_cell.angle_gamma   90.00
#
_symmetry.space_group_name_H-M   'P 1'
#
loop_
_entity.id
_entity.type
_entity.pdbx_description
1 polymer ?
#
loop_
_entity_poly.entity_id
_entity_poly.type
_entity_poly.pdbx_seq_one_letter_code
_entity_poly.pdbx_strand_id
1 'polypeptide(L)'
;MSNFNFIYLIFINYFIEAVISNRKKHYSCPFILYRNTLRRGGNLLSEALVDLEKTRPEDLEKEILRAAMIAELDAINIYEQMANLAKSEEIRKVLLDIAREEKIHVAMFETVLLHTDKEFLKIYSDYALARSKK
;
A
#
# COMPACT_ATOMS: atom_id res chain seq x y z
N MET A 1 0.51 -5.62 -27.51
CA MET A 1 -0.19 -6.08 -26.28
C MET A 1 0.84 -6.82 -25.45
N SER A 2 1.60 -6.05 -24.67
CA SER A 2 2.91 -6.39 -24.14
C SER A 2 2.80 -7.13 -22.80
N ASN A 3 3.81 -7.98 -22.53
CA ASN A 3 4.05 -8.78 -21.32
C ASN A 3 3.94 -8.05 -19.96
N PHE A 4 3.65 -6.75 -19.96
CA PHE A 4 3.52 -5.87 -18.79
C PHE A 4 2.27 -6.19 -17.94
N ASN A 5 1.15 -6.54 -18.58
CA ASN A 5 -0.07 -6.93 -17.86
C ASN A 5 0.12 -8.23 -17.06
N PHE A 6 1.04 -9.10 -17.47
CA PHE A 6 1.24 -10.40 -16.82
C PHE A 6 2.00 -10.26 -15.50
N ILE A 7 3.02 -9.40 -15.43
CA ILE A 7 3.77 -9.12 -14.19
C ILE A 7 2.87 -8.39 -13.18
N TYR A 8 2.05 -7.45 -13.65
CA TYR A 8 1.09 -6.72 -12.82
C TYR A 8 0.01 -7.65 -12.24
N LEU A 9 -0.50 -8.59 -13.05
CA LEU A 9 -1.38 -9.66 -12.59
C LEU A 9 -0.70 -10.62 -11.62
N ILE A 10 0.61 -10.89 -11.77
CA ILE A 10 1.37 -11.72 -10.82
C ILE A 10 1.54 -10.99 -9.49
N PHE A 11 1.87 -9.71 -9.47
CA PHE A 11 2.04 -8.93 -8.23
C PHE A 11 0.71 -8.71 -7.49
N ILE A 12 -0.36 -8.38 -8.22
CA ILE A 12 -1.71 -8.31 -7.64
C ILE A 12 -2.15 -9.68 -7.13
N ASN A 13 -1.93 -10.76 -7.88
CA ASN A 13 -2.24 -12.10 -7.38
C ASN A 13 -1.36 -12.47 -6.17
N TYR A 14 -0.08 -12.10 -6.12
CA TYR A 14 0.78 -12.40 -4.97
C TYR A 14 0.38 -11.61 -3.72
N PHE A 15 -0.07 -10.36 -3.90
CA PHE A 15 -0.58 -9.53 -2.81
C PHE A 15 -1.96 -9.98 -2.34
N ILE A 16 -2.88 -10.29 -3.25
CA ILE A 16 -4.20 -10.85 -2.92
C ILE A 16 -4.05 -12.24 -2.30
N GLU A 17 -3.16 -13.10 -2.82
CA GLU A 17 -2.81 -14.38 -2.18
C GLU A 17 -2.13 -14.13 -0.83
N ALA A 18 -1.28 -13.14 -0.62
CA ALA A 18 -0.73 -12.86 0.72
C ALA A 18 -1.80 -12.39 1.72
N VAL A 19 -2.78 -11.59 1.27
CA VAL A 19 -3.91 -11.12 2.08
C VAL A 19 -4.94 -12.23 2.33
N ILE A 20 -5.20 -13.12 1.37
CA ILE A 20 -6.20 -14.21 1.46
C ILE A 20 -5.59 -15.52 2.02
N SER A 21 -4.33 -15.82 1.74
CA SER A 21 -3.61 -17.06 2.11
C SER A 21 -3.08 -17.08 3.54
N ASN A 22 -3.30 -16.03 4.34
CA ASN A 22 -3.17 -16.16 5.79
C ASN A 22 -4.24 -17.11 6.38
N ARG A 23 -5.13 -17.67 5.54
CA ARG A 23 -5.96 -18.82 5.92
C ARG A 23 -5.17 -20.10 6.19
N LYS A 24 -4.00 -20.40 5.58
CA LYS A 24 -3.08 -21.48 6.01
C LYS A 24 -1.67 -21.29 5.39
N LYS A 25 -0.67 -21.08 6.26
CA LYS A 25 0.80 -21.24 6.10
C LYS A 25 1.63 -19.95 5.97
N HIS A 26 2.62 -19.88 6.87
CA HIS A 26 3.72 -18.92 6.91
C HIS A 26 4.43 -18.80 5.56
N TYR A 27 4.33 -17.63 4.93
CA TYR A 27 5.23 -17.21 3.88
C TYR A 27 5.93 -15.93 4.31
N SER A 28 7.24 -16.03 4.48
CA SER A 28 8.14 -14.91 4.76
C SER A 28 8.29 -14.10 3.47
N CYS A 29 7.64 -12.94 3.38
CA CYS A 29 7.91 -11.99 2.31
C CYS A 29 9.34 -11.43 2.50
N PRO A 30 10.25 -11.52 1.52
CA PRO A 30 11.67 -11.17 1.74
C PRO A 30 11.93 -9.67 1.98
N PHE A 31 10.93 -8.79 1.83
CA PHE A 31 11.10 -7.34 1.95
C PHE A 31 10.62 -6.74 3.28
N ILE A 32 10.02 -7.54 4.18
CA ILE A 32 9.59 -7.11 5.53
C ILE A 32 10.73 -7.21 6.57
N LEU A 33 11.95 -7.60 6.14
CA LEU A 33 13.04 -7.99 7.06
C LEU A 33 14.08 -6.91 7.39
N TYR A 34 13.93 -5.66 6.95
CA TYR A 34 14.87 -4.59 7.32
C TYR A 34 14.23 -3.47 8.15
N ARG A 35 13.83 -3.81 9.38
CA ARG A 35 13.65 -2.81 10.45
C ARG A 35 14.03 -3.36 11.84
N ASN A 36 15.26 -3.88 11.96
CA ASN A 36 15.86 -4.19 13.26
C ASN A 36 16.72 -3.02 13.76
N THR A 37 16.09 -1.90 14.11
CA THR A 37 16.60 -0.89 15.08
C THR A 37 15.55 0.20 15.28
N LEU A 38 14.57 -0.04 16.16
CA LEU A 38 13.94 0.92 17.07
C LEU A 38 12.93 0.15 17.93
N ARG A 39 13.06 0.28 19.26
CA ARG A 39 12.42 -0.54 20.30
C ARG A 39 10.88 -0.43 20.31
N ARG A 40 10.22 -1.57 20.63
CA ARG A 40 8.77 -1.92 20.60
C ARG A 40 8.27 -2.07 19.15
N GLY A 41 8.00 -3.25 18.60
CA GLY A 41 7.59 -4.53 19.18
C GLY A 41 6.22 -4.88 18.59
N GLY A 42 6.20 -5.16 17.28
CA GLY A 42 4.99 -5.36 16.46
C GLY A 42 5.28 -5.17 14.97
N ASN A 43 5.00 -6.16 14.11
CA ASN A 43 5.01 -5.93 12.67
C ASN A 43 3.75 -5.13 12.36
N LEU A 44 3.86 -3.85 11.97
CA LEU A 44 2.71 -2.96 11.74
C LEU A 44 1.64 -3.61 10.84
N LEU A 45 2.09 -4.35 9.82
CA LEU A 45 1.21 -5.12 8.94
C LEU A 45 0.59 -6.34 9.63
N SER A 46 1.33 -7.06 10.46
CA SER A 46 0.76 -8.21 11.19
C SER A 46 -0.27 -7.77 12.23
N GLU A 47 -0.05 -6.65 12.90
CA GLU A 47 -1.00 -6.10 13.87
C GLU A 47 -2.24 -5.55 13.18
N ALA A 48 -2.06 -4.81 12.06
CA ALA A 48 -3.16 -4.35 11.23
C ALA A 48 -4.01 -5.52 10.70
N LEU A 49 -3.38 -6.61 10.24
CA LEU A 49 -4.09 -7.80 9.74
C LEU A 49 -4.84 -8.56 10.85
N VAL A 50 -4.33 -8.59 12.08
CA VAL A 50 -5.00 -9.22 13.24
C VAL A 50 -6.26 -8.44 13.65
N ASP A 51 -6.28 -7.13 13.44
CA ASP A 51 -7.48 -6.32 13.71
C ASP A 51 -8.53 -6.40 12.58
N LEU A 52 -8.14 -6.73 11.34
CA LEU A 52 -9.10 -7.01 10.26
C LEU A 52 -10.03 -8.18 10.59
N GLU A 53 -9.53 -9.23 11.27
CA GLU A 53 -10.33 -10.40 11.65
C GLU A 53 -11.46 -10.08 12.63
N LYS A 54 -11.35 -8.96 13.36
CA LYS A 54 -12.36 -8.50 14.34
C LYS A 54 -13.29 -7.43 13.76
N THR A 55 -13.08 -7.04 12.51
CA THR A 55 -13.84 -5.95 11.88
C THR A 55 -15.21 -6.44 11.43
N ARG A 56 -16.22 -5.57 11.47
CA ARG A 56 -17.55 -5.89 10.95
C ARG A 56 -17.48 -6.21 9.46
N PRO A 57 -18.28 -7.16 8.95
CA PRO A 57 -18.29 -7.50 7.53
C PRO A 57 -18.51 -6.29 6.61
N GLU A 58 -19.32 -5.31 7.05
CA GLU A 58 -19.63 -4.10 6.27
C GLU A 58 -18.45 -3.13 6.11
N ASP A 59 -17.44 -3.20 6.98
CA ASP A 59 -16.27 -2.31 6.95
C ASP A 59 -15.00 -3.03 6.45
N LEU A 60 -15.04 -4.35 6.34
CA LEU A 60 -13.89 -5.17 5.95
C LEU A 60 -13.27 -4.73 4.62
N GLU A 61 -14.10 -4.46 3.60
CA GLU A 61 -13.59 -4.00 2.29
C GLU A 61 -12.87 -2.65 2.39
N LYS A 62 -13.37 -1.72 3.23
CA LYS A 62 -12.74 -0.41 3.44
C LYS A 62 -11.40 -0.58 4.14
N GLU A 63 -11.33 -1.44 5.14
CA GLU A 63 -10.10 -1.68 5.88
C GLU A 63 -9.04 -2.41 5.04
N ILE A 64 -9.45 -3.34 4.15
CA ILE A 64 -8.54 -3.95 3.17
C ILE A 64 -7.93 -2.87 2.25
N LEU A 65 -8.74 -1.96 1.73
CA LEU A 65 -8.27 -0.87 0.86
C LEU A 65 -7.34 0.09 1.60
N ARG A 66 -7.68 0.45 2.85
CA ARG A 66 -6.84 1.31 3.71
C ARG A 66 -5.50 0.64 4.02
N ALA A 67 -5.51 -0.65 4.37
CA ALA A 67 -4.30 -1.42 4.63
C ALA A 67 -3.41 -1.51 3.38
N ALA A 68 -4.00 -1.73 2.20
CA ALA A 68 -3.27 -1.73 0.93
C ALA A 68 -2.64 -0.35 0.66
N MET A 69 -3.39 0.74 0.79
CA MET A 69 -2.86 2.10 0.64
C MET A 69 -1.69 2.39 1.60
N ILE A 70 -1.78 1.95 2.86
CA ILE A 70 -0.70 2.12 3.85
C ILE A 70 0.56 1.38 3.39
N ALA A 71 0.42 0.16 2.90
CA ALA A 71 1.57 -0.62 2.41
C ALA A 71 2.27 0.08 1.23
N GLU A 72 1.50 0.62 0.27
CA GLU A 72 2.08 1.36 -0.86
C GLU A 72 2.72 2.68 -0.41
N LEU A 73 2.12 3.41 0.53
CA LEU A 73 2.70 4.63 1.11
C LEU A 73 4.02 4.36 1.85
N ASP A 74 4.10 3.26 2.59
CA ASP A 74 5.33 2.82 3.23
C ASP A 74 6.41 2.47 2.19
N ALA A 75 6.04 1.79 1.11
CA ALA A 75 6.96 1.47 0.01
C ALA A 75 7.52 2.74 -0.65
N ILE A 76 6.66 3.72 -0.97
CA ILE A 76 7.07 5.04 -1.50
C ILE A 76 8.13 5.67 -0.59
N ASN A 77 7.83 5.78 0.70
CA ASN A 77 8.72 6.41 1.66
C ASN A 77 10.07 5.66 1.79
N ILE A 78 10.05 4.33 1.78
CA ILE A 78 11.27 3.51 1.80
C ILE A 78 12.10 3.75 0.55
N TYR A 79 11.50 3.69 -0.64
CA TYR A 79 12.23 3.86 -1.90
C TYR A 79 12.79 5.27 -2.06
N GLU A 80 12.05 6.31 -1.67
CA GLU A 80 12.55 7.69 -1.68
C GLU A 80 13.71 7.88 -0.68
N GLN A 81 13.64 7.30 0.52
CA GLN A 81 14.75 7.33 1.48
C GLN A 81 15.99 6.60 0.97
N MET A 82 15.81 5.40 0.39
CA MET A 82 16.91 4.66 -0.22
C MET A 82 17.53 5.43 -1.39
N ALA A 83 16.71 6.10 -2.21
CA ALA A 83 17.17 6.92 -3.32
C ALA A 83 18.04 8.09 -2.83
N ASN A 84 17.66 8.74 -1.71
CA ASN A 84 18.44 9.81 -1.11
C ASN A 84 19.79 9.35 -0.54
N LEU A 85 19.90 8.08 -0.12
CA LEU A 85 21.13 7.49 0.39
C LEU A 85 22.02 6.87 -0.72
N ALA A 86 21.45 6.62 -1.90
CA ALA A 86 22.14 5.98 -3.01
C ALA A 86 23.24 6.88 -3.58
N LYS A 87 24.47 6.36 -3.64
CA LYS A 87 25.60 7.05 -4.28
C LYS A 87 25.62 6.88 -5.81
N SER A 88 25.01 5.81 -6.31
CA SER A 88 24.89 5.55 -7.75
C SER A 88 23.67 6.27 -8.30
N GLU A 89 23.91 7.08 -9.35
CA GLU A 89 22.86 7.78 -10.08
C GLU A 89 21.84 6.82 -10.72
N GLU A 90 22.32 5.68 -11.22
CA GLU A 90 21.47 4.66 -11.84
C GLU A 90 20.51 4.04 -10.81
N ILE A 91 21.03 3.65 -9.65
CA ILE A 91 20.23 3.08 -8.56
C ILE A 91 19.21 4.11 -8.05
N ARG A 92 19.62 5.38 -7.92
CA ARG A 92 18.71 6.45 -7.50
C ARG A 92 17.53 6.58 -8.47
N LYS A 93 17.78 6.57 -9.78
CA LYS A 93 16.74 6.66 -10.80
C LYS A 93 15.76 5.50 -10.71
N VAL A 94 16.26 4.27 -10.65
CA VAL A 94 15.40 3.08 -10.53
C VAL A 94 14.51 3.15 -9.29
N LEU A 95 15.06 3.54 -8.13
CA LEU A 95 14.28 3.67 -6.89
C LEU A 95 13.20 4.75 -7.00
N LEU A 96 13.50 5.90 -7.62
CA LEU A 96 12.51 6.97 -7.82
C LEU A 96 11.44 6.59 -8.83
N ASP A 97 11.79 5.82 -9.86
CA ASP A 97 10.83 5.30 -10.84
C ASP A 97 9.87 4.30 -10.19
N ILE A 98 10.38 3.37 -9.37
CA ILE A 98 9.55 2.45 -8.59
C ILE A 98 8.66 3.22 -7.61
N ALA A 99 9.21 4.19 -6.86
CA ALA A 99 8.41 5.03 -5.96
C ALA A 99 7.29 5.79 -6.69
N ARG A 100 7.47 6.13 -7.97
CA ARG A 100 6.42 6.73 -8.80
C ARG A 100 5.35 5.71 -9.19
N GLU A 101 5.70 4.46 -9.46
CA GLU A 101 4.75 3.38 -9.72
C GLU A 101 3.86 3.11 -8.50
N GLU A 102 4.44 3.06 -7.30
CA GLU A 102 3.65 2.85 -6.07
C GLU A 102 2.66 4.00 -5.81
N LYS A 103 2.97 5.24 -6.21
CA LYS A 103 2.01 6.37 -6.16
C LYS A 103 0.79 6.12 -7.06
N ILE A 104 0.96 5.42 -8.18
CA ILE A 104 -0.15 5.01 -9.04
C ILE A 104 -1.00 3.97 -8.31
N HIS A 105 -0.37 3.00 -7.62
CA HIS A 105 -1.10 2.01 -6.82
C HIS A 105 -1.92 2.66 -5.71
N VAL A 106 -1.36 3.63 -4.96
CA VAL A 106 -2.09 4.43 -3.97
C VAL A 106 -3.32 5.09 -4.60
N ALA A 107 -3.15 5.76 -5.75
CA ALA A 107 -4.25 6.42 -6.44
C ALA A 107 -5.34 5.44 -6.91
N MET A 108 -4.95 4.25 -7.36
CA MET A 108 -5.90 3.18 -7.73
C MET A 108 -6.72 2.73 -6.52
N PHE A 109 -6.07 2.43 -5.40
CA PHE A 109 -6.77 2.02 -4.18
C PHE A 109 -7.65 3.13 -3.60
N GLU A 110 -7.17 4.37 -3.58
CA GLU A 110 -7.94 5.54 -3.13
C GLU A 110 -9.20 5.72 -3.98
N THR A 111 -9.08 5.56 -5.31
CA THR A 111 -10.21 5.65 -6.22
C THR A 111 -11.28 4.62 -5.87
N VAL A 112 -10.89 3.37 -5.60
CA VAL A 112 -11.84 2.33 -5.19
C VAL A 112 -12.44 2.65 -3.81
N LEU A 113 -11.62 3.09 -2.85
CA LEU A 113 -12.08 3.45 -1.50
C LEU A 113 -13.12 4.57 -1.53
N LEU A 114 -12.94 5.59 -2.36
CA LEU A 114 -13.92 6.66 -2.54
C LEU A 114 -15.27 6.17 -3.07
N HIS A 115 -15.30 5.11 -3.88
CA HIS A 115 -16.56 4.51 -4.33
C HIS A 115 -17.20 3.64 -3.23
N THR A 116 -16.39 2.94 -2.44
CA THR A 116 -16.85 2.04 -1.39
C THR A 116 -17.32 2.79 -0.12
N ASP A 117 -16.66 3.89 0.24
CA ASP A 117 -16.97 4.70 1.43
C ASP A 117 -17.61 6.05 1.04
N LYS A 118 -18.95 6.08 1.02
CA LYS A 118 -19.74 7.26 0.65
C LYS A 118 -19.51 8.46 1.57
N GLU A 119 -19.28 8.21 2.86
CA GLU A 119 -18.99 9.29 3.82
C GLU A 119 -17.62 9.89 3.50
N PHE A 120 -16.62 9.05 3.30
CA PHE A 120 -15.29 9.48 2.91
C PHE A 120 -15.30 10.29 1.61
N LEU A 121 -16.04 9.85 0.58
CA LEU A 121 -16.23 10.61 -0.66
C LEU A 121 -16.83 12.00 -0.42
N LYS A 122 -17.88 12.09 0.39
CA LYS A 122 -18.51 13.37 0.70
C LYS A 122 -17.51 14.31 1.35
N ILE A 123 -16.82 13.84 2.40
CA ILE A 123 -15.79 14.62 3.11
C ILE A 123 -14.69 15.05 2.13
N TYR A 124 -14.18 14.13 1.32
CA TYR A 124 -13.13 14.40 0.34
C TYR A 124 -13.54 15.51 -0.64
N SER A 125 -14.76 15.45 -1.17
CA SER A 125 -15.28 16.47 -2.08
C SER A 125 -15.42 17.85 -1.40
N ASP A 126 -15.91 17.88 -0.16
CA ASP A 126 -16.09 19.11 0.62
C ASP A 126 -14.72 19.80 0.84
N TYR A 127 -13.69 19.02 1.18
CA TYR A 127 -12.32 19.53 1.33
C TYR A 127 -11.67 19.97 0.01
N ALA A 128 -11.85 19.21 -1.07
CA ALA A 128 -11.30 19.56 -2.38
C ALA A 128 -11.90 20.88 -2.92
N LEU A 129 -13.21 21.06 -2.77
CA LEU A 129 -13.92 22.27 -3.19
C LEU A 129 -13.61 23.48 -2.30
N ALA A 130 -13.33 23.29 -1.02
CA ALA A 130 -12.86 24.38 -0.16
C ALA A 130 -11.50 24.94 -0.62
N ARG A 131 -10.66 24.09 -1.22
CA ARG A 131 -9.32 24.46 -1.69
C ARG A 131 -9.31 25.16 -3.05
N SER A 132 -10.34 24.96 -3.89
CA SER A 132 -10.45 25.57 -5.22
C SER A 132 -11.02 26.99 -5.21
N LYS A 133 -11.56 27.46 -4.08
CA LYS A 133 -12.12 28.82 -3.91
C LYS A 133 -11.10 29.87 -3.48
N LYS A 134 -9.80 29.53 -3.43
CA LYS A 134 -8.69 30.45 -3.20
C LYS A 134 -7.95 30.71 -4.52
#